data_AF-A0A3C1YX37-F1
#
_entry.id   AF-A0A3C1YX37-F1
#
_cell.length_a   1.000
_cell.length_b   1.000
_cell.length_c   1.000
_cell.angle_alpha   90.00
_cell.angle_beta   90.00
_cell.angle_gamma   90.00
#
_symmetry.space_group_name_H-M   'P 1'
#
loop_
_entity.id
_entity.type
_entity.pdbx_description
1 polymer ?
#
loop_
_entity_poly.entity_id
_entity_poly.type
_entity_poly.pdbx_seq_one_letter_code
_entity_poly.pdbx_strand_id
1 'polypeptide(L)'
;MARPPMGALSPTVLKSAARERVMPPSQDPLYAGLGQAVRIGTELLAALIVGGGLGWVVDTYLLDSNPWGLVIGLGLGAAAGVRNAYRAAQRWQS
;
A
#
# COMPACT_ATOMS: atom_id res chain seq x y z
N MET A 1 12.97 -33.10 -45.43
CA MET A 1 12.43 -32.13 -44.46
C MET A 1 11.68 -32.91 -43.38
N ALA A 2 12.40 -33.39 -42.36
CA ALA A 2 11.84 -34.32 -41.37
C ALA A 2 11.19 -33.54 -40.22
N ARG A 3 9.89 -33.75 -39.98
CA ARG A 3 9.21 -33.25 -38.78
C ARG A 3 9.68 -34.08 -37.58
N PRO A 4 10.08 -33.46 -36.44
CA PRO A 4 10.47 -34.21 -35.26
C PRO A 4 9.26 -35.01 -34.68
N PRO A 5 9.49 -36.20 -34.10
CA PRO A 5 8.44 -37.02 -33.53
C PRO A 5 7.80 -36.30 -32.33
N MET A 6 6.48 -36.07 -32.37
CA MET A 6 5.69 -35.39 -31.32
C MET A 6 5.53 -36.22 -30.01
N GLY A 7 6.41 -37.19 -29.76
CA GLY A 7 6.26 -38.19 -28.69
C GLY A 7 7.15 -38.00 -27.46
N ALA A 8 8.03 -36.99 -27.42
CA ALA A 8 9.04 -36.89 -26.35
C ALA A 8 9.22 -35.47 -25.78
N LEU A 9 8.16 -34.67 -25.73
CA LEU A 9 8.20 -33.46 -24.90
C LEU A 9 8.06 -33.91 -23.44
N SER A 10 9.20 -34.00 -22.75
CA SER A 10 9.25 -34.39 -21.34
C SER A 10 8.30 -33.51 -20.51
N PRO A 11 7.67 -34.06 -19.46
CA PRO A 11 6.75 -33.31 -18.60
C PRO A 11 7.41 -32.07 -17.99
N THR A 12 8.74 -32.09 -17.83
CA THR A 12 9.56 -30.96 -17.42
C THR A 12 9.52 -29.83 -18.45
N VAL A 13 9.65 -30.12 -19.74
CA VAL A 13 9.62 -29.13 -20.83
C VAL A 13 8.21 -28.54 -21.00
N LEU A 14 7.16 -29.35 -20.83
CA LEU A 14 5.78 -28.89 -20.85
C LEU A 14 5.47 -27.98 -19.65
N LYS A 15 5.98 -28.33 -18.47
CA LYS A 15 5.83 -27.53 -17.24
C LYS A 15 6.61 -26.23 -17.31
N SER A 16 7.81 -26.20 -17.90
CA SER A 16 8.58 -24.98 -18.11
C SER A 16 7.92 -24.07 -19.15
N ALA A 17 7.41 -24.62 -20.26
CA ALA A 17 6.71 -23.85 -21.28
C ALA A 17 5.36 -23.28 -20.79
N ALA A 18 4.65 -24.00 -19.92
CA ALA A 18 3.43 -23.50 -19.28
C ALA A 18 3.72 -22.42 -18.22
N ARG A 19 4.85 -22.52 -17.53
CA ARG A 19 5.28 -21.56 -16.50
C ARG A 19 5.81 -20.25 -17.10
N GLU A 20 6.22 -20.27 -18.37
CA GLU A 20 6.69 -19.10 -19.10
C GLU A 20 5.55 -18.23 -19.67
N ARG A 21 4.32 -18.76 -19.78
CA ARG A 21 3.13 -17.99 -20.20
C ARG A 21 2.42 -17.27 -19.06
N VAL A 22 2.76 -17.56 -17.80
CA VAL A 22 2.34 -16.71 -16.69
C VAL A 22 3.37 -15.59 -16.60
N MET A 23 3.26 -14.63 -17.53
CA MET A 23 4.04 -13.39 -17.42
C MET A 23 3.75 -12.81 -16.03
N PRO A 24 4.77 -12.61 -15.17
CA PRO A 24 4.56 -11.81 -13.98
C PRO A 24 3.99 -10.46 -14.45
N PRO A 25 3.01 -9.87 -13.74
CA PRO A 25 2.57 -8.52 -14.06
C PRO A 25 3.82 -7.68 -14.20
N SER A 26 3.96 -6.97 -15.32
CA SER A 26 5.13 -6.13 -15.59
C SER A 26 5.35 -5.24 -14.38
N GLN A 27 6.37 -5.56 -13.59
CA GLN A 27 6.74 -4.81 -12.39
C GLN A 27 7.47 -3.56 -12.87
N ASP A 28 6.76 -2.70 -13.59
CA ASP A 28 7.34 -1.43 -13.96
C ASP A 28 7.66 -0.73 -12.64
N PRO A 29 8.90 -0.26 -12.45
CA PRO A 29 9.32 0.42 -11.22
C PRO A 29 8.36 1.58 -10.88
N LEU A 30 7.74 2.15 -11.92
CA LEU A 30 6.70 3.16 -11.85
C LEU A 30 5.43 2.64 -11.14
N TYR A 31 4.87 1.49 -11.53
CA TYR A 31 3.68 0.91 -10.86
C TYR A 31 3.97 0.50 -9.41
N ALA A 32 5.15 -0.06 -9.14
CA ALA A 32 5.57 -0.39 -7.78
C ALA A 32 5.70 0.88 -6.90
N GLY A 33 6.31 1.94 -7.43
CA GLY A 33 6.40 3.24 -6.76
C GLY A 33 5.04 3.89 -6.52
N LEU A 34 4.14 3.84 -7.50
CA LEU A 34 2.77 4.35 -7.37
C LEU A 34 1.96 3.60 -6.31
N GLY A 35 2.00 2.26 -6.32
CA GLY A 35 1.28 1.45 -5.33
C GLY A 35 1.73 1.77 -3.90
N GLN A 36 3.02 2.02 -3.70
CA GLN A 36 3.54 2.43 -2.41
C GLN A 36 3.11 3.84 -2.02
N ALA A 37 3.17 4.80 -2.96
CA ALA A 37 2.74 6.17 -2.71
C ALA A 37 1.26 6.23 -2.32
N VAL A 38 0.39 5.49 -3.02
CA VAL A 38 -1.04 5.38 -2.70
C VAL A 38 -1.27 4.77 -1.32
N ARG A 39 -0.51 3.74 -0.97
CA ARG A 39 -0.60 3.12 0.36
C ARG A 39 -0.24 4.11 1.46
N ILE A 40 0.90 4.79 1.32
CA ILE A 40 1.35 5.81 2.28
C ILE A 40 0.32 6.94 2.39
N GLY A 41 -0.21 7.41 1.26
CA GLY A 41 -1.26 8.42 1.22
C GLY A 41 -2.54 7.98 1.93
N THR A 42 -2.97 6.74 1.71
CA THR A 42 -4.15 6.15 2.36
C THR A 42 -3.96 6.03 3.87
N GLU A 43 -2.78 5.60 4.32
CA GLU A 43 -2.46 5.49 5.75
C GLU A 43 -2.48 6.87 6.44
N LEU A 44 -1.92 7.90 5.79
CA LEU A 44 -1.97 9.28 6.29
C LEU A 44 -3.41 9.81 6.34
N LEU A 45 -4.17 9.61 5.26
CA LEU A 45 -5.56 10.06 5.18
C LEU A 45 -6.43 9.38 6.24
N ALA A 46 -6.27 8.08 6.44
CA ALA A 46 -6.98 7.34 7.48
C ALA A 46 -6.64 7.88 8.88
N ALA A 47 -5.37 8.17 9.17
CA ALA A 47 -4.97 8.73 10.45
C ALA A 47 -5.55 10.13 10.69
N LEU A 48 -5.63 10.97 9.65
CA LEU A 48 -6.27 12.29 9.73
C LEU A 48 -7.77 12.20 9.96
N ILE A 49 -8.47 11.29 9.26
CA ILE A 49 -9.91 11.08 9.46
C ILE A 49 -10.19 10.60 10.88
N VAL A 50 -9.40 9.65 11.39
CA VAL A 50 -9.55 9.14 12.76
C VAL A 50 -9.24 10.23 13.78
N GLY A 51 -8.13 10.94 13.63
CA GLY A 51 -7.73 12.03 14.54
C GLY A 51 -8.71 13.20 14.53
N GLY A 52 -9.18 13.60 13.36
CA GLY A 52 -10.19 14.64 13.19
C GLY A 52 -11.56 14.22 13.71
N GLY A 53 -11.98 12.97 13.47
CA GLY A 53 -13.22 12.42 14.01
C GLY A 53 -13.21 12.36 15.54
N LEU A 54 -12.12 11.88 16.13
CA LEU A 54 -11.94 11.89 17.59
C LEU A 54 -11.89 13.30 18.16
N GLY A 55 -11.16 14.22 17.51
CA GLY A 55 -11.08 15.62 17.90
C GLY A 55 -12.43 16.32 17.87
N TRP A 56 -13.25 16.04 16.83
CA TRP A 56 -14.60 16.58 16.71
C TRP A 56 -15.54 16.06 17.80
N VAL A 57 -15.46 14.76 18.13
CA VAL A 57 -16.23 14.18 19.24
C VAL A 57 -15.83 14.84 20.56
N VAL A 58 -14.53 15.04 20.80
CA VAL A 58 -14.06 15.74 22.01
C VAL A 58 -14.59 17.19 22.05
N ASP A 59 -14.53 17.91 20.93
CA ASP A 59 -15.03 19.29 20.87
C ASP A 59 -16.54 19.38 21.10
N THR A 60 -17.29 18.41 20.58
CA THR A 60 -18.77 18.41 20.66
C THR A 60 -19.29 17.93 22.02
N TYR A 61 -18.60 16.99 22.67
CA TYR A 61 -19.08 16.36 23.91
C TYR A 61 -18.38 16.84 25.19
N LEU A 62 -17.14 17.33 25.12
CA LEU A 62 -16.38 17.75 26.32
C LEU A 62 -16.13 19.25 26.38
N LEU A 63 -15.94 19.93 25.24
CA LEU A 63 -15.47 21.32 25.21
C LEU A 63 -16.52 22.34 24.79
N ASP A 64 -17.72 21.89 24.43
CA ASP A 64 -18.95 22.66 24.20
C ASP A 64 -18.73 23.98 23.43
N SER A 65 -17.94 23.92 22.35
CA SER A 65 -17.64 25.01 21.37
C SER A 65 -16.31 25.74 21.54
N ASN A 66 -15.19 25.03 21.39
CA ASN A 66 -13.92 25.64 21.03
C ASN A 66 -13.04 24.59 20.33
N PRO A 67 -12.59 24.78 19.06
CA PRO A 67 -12.11 23.70 18.18
C PRO A 67 -10.69 23.18 18.52
N TRP A 68 -10.34 23.15 19.80
CA TRP A 68 -9.01 22.76 20.28
C TRP A 68 -8.80 21.25 20.23
N GLY A 69 -9.85 20.47 20.49
CA GLY A 69 -9.85 19.02 20.35
C GLY A 69 -9.63 18.60 18.90
N LEU A 70 -10.24 19.29 17.93
CA LEU A 70 -9.96 19.12 16.50
C LEU A 70 -8.52 19.46 16.14
N VAL A 71 -7.97 20.58 16.62
CA VAL A 71 -6.57 20.97 16.35
C VAL A 71 -5.59 19.92 16.89
N ILE A 72 -5.77 19.50 18.14
CA ILE A 72 -4.92 18.48 18.77
C ILE A 72 -5.12 17.11 18.10
N GLY A 73 -6.37 16.72 17.82
CA GLY A 73 -6.72 15.47 17.18
C GLY A 73 -6.15 15.35 15.77
N LEU A 74 -6.24 16.41 14.97
CA LEU A 74 -5.61 16.47 13.64
C LEU A 74 -4.08 16.47 13.75
N GLY A 75 -3.50 17.18 14.71
CA GLY A 75 -2.05 17.15 14.96
C GLY A 75 -1.55 15.75 15.31
N LEU A 76 -2.24 15.05 16.20
CA LEU A 76 -1.94 13.66 16.57
C LEU A 76 -2.16 12.70 15.39
N GLY A 77 -3.23 12.86 14.63
CA GLY A 77 -3.50 12.08 13.42
C GLY A 77 -2.42 12.27 12.35
N ALA A 78 -1.98 13.50 12.11
CA ALA A 78 -0.88 13.81 11.22
C ALA A 78 0.44 13.20 11.70
N ALA A 79 0.77 13.34 12.99
CA ALA A 79 1.98 12.74 13.55
C ALA A 79 1.97 11.21 13.45
N ALA A 80 0.84 10.56 13.72
CA ALA A 80 0.67 9.11 13.59
C ALA A 80 0.80 8.66 12.12
N GLY A 81 0.17 9.37 11.18
CA GLY A 81 0.25 9.10 9.75
C GLY A 81 1.67 9.25 9.20
N VAL A 82 2.36 10.34 9.55
CA VAL A 82 3.76 10.58 9.17
C VAL A 82 4.67 9.51 9.77
N ARG A 83 4.45 9.11 11.04
CA ARG A 83 5.21 8.02 11.66
C ARG A 83 5.01 6.69 10.93
N ASN A 84 3.81 6.37 10.46
CA ASN A 84 3.55 5.17 9.67
C ASN A 84 4.21 5.24 8.29
N ALA A 85 4.10 6.39 7.61
CA ALA A 85 4.76 6.66 6.34
C ALA A 85 6.28 6.47 6.43
N TYR A 86 6.90 7.01 7.49
CA TYR A 86 8.33 6.89 7.73
C TYR A 86 8.75 5.42 7.94
N ARG A 87 7.98 4.64 8.71
CA ARG A 87 8.22 3.19 8.85
C ARG A 87 8.04 2.45 7.52
N ALA A 88 7.07 2.86 6.71
CA ALA A 88 6.85 2.28 5.39
C ALA A 88 8.01 2.58 4.44
N ALA A 89 8.63 3.76 4.54
CA ALA A 89 9.82 4.14 3.78
C ALA A 89 11.09 3.41 4.25
N GLN A 90 11.28 3.23 5.56
CA GLN A 90 12.45 2.53 6.11
C GLN A 90 12.55 1.06 5.67
N ARG A 91 11.43 0.39 5.40
CA ARG A 91 11.41 -0.99 4.90
C ARG A 91 12.03 -1.19 3.52
N TRP A 92 12.33 -0.11 2.79
CA TRP A 92 12.94 -0.16 1.46
C TRP A 92 14.48 -0.16 1.51
N GLN A 93 15.06 0.21 2.66
CA GLN A 93 16.50 0.44 2.78
C GLN A 93 17.27 -0.73 3.40
N SER A 94 16.59 -1.84 3.73
CA SER A 94 17.16 -3.08 4.28
C SER A 94 17.03 -4.24 3.31
#